data_AF-A0A966P4U3-F1
#
_entry.id   AF-A0A966P4U3-F1
#
_cell.length_a   1.000
_cell.length_b   1.000
_cell.length_c   1.000
_cell.angle_alpha   90.00
_cell.angle_beta   90.00
_cell.angle_gamma   90.00
#
_symmetry.space_group_name_H-M   'P 1'
#
loop_
_entity.id
_entity.type
_entity.pdbx_description
1 polymer ?
#
loop_
_entity_poly.entity_id
_entity_poly.type
_entity_poly.pdbx_seq_one_letter_code
_entity_poly.pdbx_strand_id
1 'polypeptide(L)'
;MDEAVRAPHQPWGAYPGTCVAANWPLDGSVALRLAYPEDAFVLRRADGAWSYPLAVVVDDRDQGVTHILRGQDLAPSELPQAFLHQALGNVPPACTHAPLWMGPDGARLSKRHGSLSIAALREKGWSAAAIWGWVAYALGYVSTTEPCVPSDMISSFLAQPIRSQPVSHEEVLPLWA
;
A
#
# COMPACT_ATOMS: atom_id res chain seq x y z
N MET A 1 -17.33 -21.40 8.75
CA MET A 1 -17.66 -20.97 7.38
C MET A 1 -18.03 -19.50 7.52
N ASP A 2 -16.99 -18.67 7.50
CA ASP A 2 -17.01 -17.24 7.84
C ASP A 2 -17.73 -16.46 6.74
N GLU A 3 -18.97 -16.06 6.98
CA GLU A 3 -19.47 -14.84 6.36
C GLU A 3 -18.87 -13.67 7.14
N ALA A 4 -17.82 -13.08 6.57
CA ALA A 4 -17.38 -11.75 6.96
C ALA A 4 -18.60 -10.83 6.87
N VAL A 5 -19.12 -10.41 8.04
CA VAL A 5 -20.25 -9.49 8.16
C VAL A 5 -19.87 -8.20 7.43
N ARG A 6 -20.33 -8.08 6.18
CA ARG A 6 -20.27 -6.82 5.43
C ARG A 6 -21.19 -5.84 6.16
N ALA A 7 -20.57 -4.87 6.82
CA ALA A 7 -21.29 -3.76 7.41
C ALA A 7 -22.00 -2.95 6.29
N PRO A 8 -23.30 -2.68 6.40
CA PRO A 8 -23.99 -1.85 5.44
C PRO A 8 -23.47 -0.40 5.52
N HIS A 9 -23.05 0.14 4.39
CA HIS A 9 -22.73 1.56 4.21
C HIS A 9 -24.03 2.38 4.31
N GLN A 10 -24.46 2.75 5.51
CA GLN A 10 -25.59 3.66 5.73
C GLN A 10 -25.06 5.06 6.10
N PRO A 11 -25.59 6.14 5.49
CA PRO A 11 -25.07 7.50 5.64
C PRO A 11 -25.42 8.17 6.98
N TRP A 12 -26.40 7.64 7.73
CA TRP A 12 -26.79 8.17 9.04
C TRP A 12 -27.23 7.05 9.97
N GLY A 13 -26.69 7.02 11.19
CA GLY A 13 -27.03 6.05 12.22
C GLY A 13 -25.82 5.57 13.01
N ALA A 14 -26.01 5.39 14.31
CA ALA A 14 -24.97 4.91 15.19
C ALA A 14 -24.61 3.45 14.87
N TYR A 15 -23.39 3.21 14.36
CA TYR A 15 -22.81 1.88 14.32
C TYR A 15 -22.66 1.36 15.76
N PRO A 16 -22.78 0.05 16.06
CA PRO A 16 -22.33 -0.49 17.33
C PRO A 16 -20.84 -0.17 17.47
N GLY A 17 -20.48 0.90 18.22
CA GLY A 17 -19.16 1.53 18.19
C GLY A 17 -19.03 2.86 17.43
N THR A 18 -20.09 3.66 17.41
CA THR A 18 -20.00 5.09 17.10
C THR A 18 -19.14 5.75 18.18
N CYS A 19 -18.19 6.61 17.80
CA CYS A 19 -17.41 7.34 18.80
C CYS A 19 -18.32 8.27 19.59
N VAL A 20 -18.70 7.80 20.77
CA VAL A 20 -19.27 8.61 21.83
C VAL A 20 -18.08 9.22 22.58
N ALA A 21 -18.13 10.51 22.88
CA ALA A 21 -17.22 11.13 23.85
C ALA A 21 -17.48 10.50 25.23
N ALA A 22 -16.87 9.35 25.46
CA ALA A 22 -17.09 8.56 26.65
C ALA A 22 -15.80 7.79 26.95
N ASN A 23 -15.48 7.71 28.23
CA ASN A 23 -14.24 7.12 28.73
C ASN A 23 -14.37 5.58 28.75
N TRP A 24 -14.56 4.97 27.57
CA TRP A 24 -14.75 3.52 27.47
C TRP A 24 -13.40 2.81 27.62
N PRO A 25 -13.35 1.68 28.34
CA PRO A 25 -12.16 0.85 28.41
C PRO A 25 -11.72 0.41 27.00
N LEU A 26 -10.47 0.70 26.62
CA LEU A 26 -9.90 0.30 25.32
C LEU A 26 -9.69 -1.21 25.19
N ASP A 27 -9.92 -1.99 26.25
CA ASP A 27 -9.84 -3.44 26.31
C ASP A 27 -11.21 -4.14 26.10
N GLY A 28 -12.33 -3.41 26.09
CA GLY A 28 -13.68 -3.97 25.90
C GLY A 28 -14.02 -4.35 24.45
N SER A 29 -15.15 -5.02 24.21
CA SER A 29 -15.62 -5.44 22.87
C SER A 29 -16.33 -4.30 22.11
N VAL A 30 -15.68 -3.15 21.98
CA VAL A 30 -16.24 -1.97 21.31
C VAL A 30 -15.57 -1.72 19.98
N ALA A 31 -16.38 -1.44 18.96
CA ALA A 31 -15.83 -0.83 17.76
C ALA A 31 -15.59 0.66 18.00
N LEU A 32 -14.54 1.20 17.39
CA LEU A 32 -14.15 2.61 17.50
C LEU A 32 -14.03 3.18 16.09
N ARG A 33 -14.56 4.38 15.86
CA ARG A 33 -14.46 5.08 14.57
C ARG A 33 -14.00 6.51 14.77
N LEU A 34 -12.88 6.90 14.18
CA LEU A 34 -12.42 8.28 14.28
C LEU A 34 -13.19 9.16 13.30
N ALA A 35 -13.75 10.26 13.79
CA ALA A 35 -14.34 11.28 12.94
C ALA A 35 -13.22 11.99 12.15
N TYR A 36 -13.47 12.17 10.86
CA TYR A 36 -12.63 12.83 9.88
C TYR A 36 -13.53 13.87 9.18
N PRO A 37 -13.02 15.03 8.69
CA PRO A 37 -13.84 16.20 8.36
C PRO A 37 -15.13 15.96 7.53
N GLU A 38 -15.18 14.89 6.71
CA GLU A 38 -16.37 14.48 5.95
C GLU A 38 -16.67 12.96 5.99
N ASP A 39 -16.00 12.19 6.85
CA ASP A 39 -16.18 10.73 6.95
C ASP A 39 -15.83 10.22 8.37
N ALA A 40 -15.90 8.91 8.58
CA ALA A 40 -15.31 8.26 9.72
C ALA A 40 -14.71 6.92 9.32
N PHE A 41 -13.49 6.63 9.76
CA PHE A 41 -12.87 5.33 9.52
C PHE A 41 -12.73 4.54 10.82
N VAL A 42 -12.78 3.22 10.69
CA VAL A 42 -12.68 2.30 11.81
C VAL A 42 -11.26 2.36 12.39
N LEU A 43 -11.14 2.47 13.71
CA LEU A 43 -9.90 2.28 14.47
C LEU A 43 -9.82 0.87 15.06
N ARG A 44 -10.95 0.39 15.62
CA ARG A 44 -11.06 -0.96 16.17
C ARG A 44 -12.39 -1.57 15.75
N ARG A 45 -12.36 -2.84 15.35
CA ARG A 45 -13.52 -3.62 14.98
C ARG A 45 -14.14 -4.27 16.22
N ALA A 46 -15.40 -4.70 16.10
CA ALA A 46 -16.12 -5.35 17.20
C ALA A 46 -15.52 -6.71 17.62
N ASP A 47 -14.78 -7.37 16.73
CA ASP A 47 -14.01 -8.59 17.01
C ASP A 47 -12.67 -8.32 17.74
N GLY A 48 -12.42 -7.05 18.10
CA GLY A 48 -11.25 -6.62 18.85
C GLY A 48 -10.04 -6.26 17.97
N ALA A 49 -10.09 -6.54 16.66
CA ALA A 49 -8.98 -6.25 15.75
C ALA A 49 -8.81 -4.74 15.51
N TRP A 50 -7.58 -4.26 15.59
CA TRP A 50 -7.21 -2.90 15.20
C TRP A 50 -7.19 -2.76 13.68
N SER A 51 -7.57 -1.60 13.19
CA SER A 51 -7.60 -1.32 11.76
C SER A 51 -6.20 -1.06 11.22
N TYR A 52 -6.02 -1.33 9.93
CA TYR A 52 -4.77 -1.08 9.22
C TYR A 52 -4.29 0.38 9.35
N PRO A 53 -5.13 1.43 9.16
CA PRO A 53 -4.66 2.82 9.30
C PRO A 53 -4.06 3.14 10.67
N LEU A 54 -4.66 2.63 11.76
CA LEU A 54 -4.14 2.87 13.10
C LEU A 54 -2.87 2.08 13.38
N ALA A 55 -2.86 0.78 13.05
CA ALA A 55 -1.71 -0.08 13.29
C ALA A 55 -0.46 0.46 12.60
N VAL A 56 -0.56 0.82 11.31
CA VAL A 56 0.56 1.35 10.54
C VAL A 56 1.07 2.68 11.11
N VAL A 57 0.18 3.61 11.48
CA VAL A 57 0.59 4.91 12.01
C VAL A 57 1.33 4.78 13.35
N VAL A 58 0.88 3.86 14.21
CA VAL A 58 1.55 3.57 15.48
C VAL A 58 2.92 2.94 15.22
N ASP A 59 3.00 1.93 14.36
CA ASP A 59 4.25 1.25 14.04
C ASP A 59 5.26 2.20 13.36
N ASP A 60 4.83 2.99 12.37
CA ASP A 60 5.67 3.96 11.66
C ASP A 60 6.25 5.00 12.62
N ARG A 61 5.45 5.47 13.57
CA ARG A 61 5.90 6.38 14.63
C ARG A 61 6.94 5.72 15.53
N ASP A 62 6.63 4.53 16.05
CA ASP A 62 7.48 3.83 17.02
C ASP A 62 8.81 3.41 16.38
N GLN A 63 8.82 3.18 15.06
CA GLN A 63 10.01 2.87 14.27
C GLN A 63 10.74 4.10 13.72
N GLY A 64 10.18 5.31 13.87
CA GLY A 64 10.79 6.55 13.37
C GLY A 64 10.81 6.68 11.85
N VAL A 65 9.81 6.13 11.16
CA VAL A 65 9.67 6.22 9.69
C VAL A 65 9.45 7.68 9.28
N THR A 66 10.27 8.16 8.35
CA THR A 66 10.17 9.53 7.82
C THR A 66 9.67 9.59 6.37
N HIS A 67 9.85 8.50 5.62
CA HIS A 67 9.48 8.39 4.22
C HIS A 67 8.83 7.02 3.98
N ILE A 68 7.67 7.02 3.34
CA ILE A 68 6.94 5.82 2.96
C ILE A 68 6.99 5.71 1.44
N LEU A 69 7.52 4.59 0.92
CA LEU A 69 7.41 4.20 -0.49
C LEU A 69 6.55 2.93 -0.58
N ARG A 70 5.38 3.03 -1.22
CA ARG A 70 4.42 1.92 -1.33
C ARG A 70 3.64 1.96 -2.63
N GLY A 71 2.84 0.95 -2.95
CA GLY A 71 2.03 0.93 -4.17
C GLY A 71 0.96 2.03 -4.22
N GLN A 72 0.68 2.56 -5.41
CA GLN A 72 -0.35 3.58 -5.67
C GLN A 72 -1.77 3.13 -5.28
N ASP A 73 -2.02 1.84 -5.13
CA ASP A 73 -3.28 1.31 -4.62
C ASP A 73 -3.54 1.69 -3.15
N LEU A 74 -2.51 2.07 -2.40
CA LEU A 74 -2.62 2.54 -1.03
C LEU A 74 -2.72 4.08 -0.91
N ALA A 75 -2.70 4.82 -2.02
CA ALA A 75 -2.82 6.28 -2.01
C ALA A 75 -4.08 6.80 -1.29
N PRO A 76 -5.26 6.15 -1.40
CA PRO A 76 -6.44 6.59 -0.65
C PRO A 76 -6.28 6.53 0.89
N SER A 77 -5.30 5.77 1.40
CA SER A 77 -5.03 5.67 2.85
C SER A 77 -4.15 6.81 3.38
N GLU A 78 -3.53 7.60 2.50
CA GLU A 78 -2.60 8.67 2.90
C GLU A 78 -3.26 9.73 3.78
N LEU A 79 -4.40 10.29 3.34
CA LEU A 79 -5.08 11.35 4.11
C LEU A 79 -5.58 10.87 5.48
N PRO A 80 -6.26 9.70 5.60
CA PRO A 80 -6.62 9.15 6.91
C PRO A 80 -5.42 8.91 7.84
N GLN A 81 -4.30 8.40 7.30
CA GLN A 81 -3.10 8.12 8.09
C GLN A 81 -2.38 9.42 8.51
N ALA A 82 -2.30 10.41 7.62
CA ALA A 82 -1.75 11.72 7.95
C ALA A 82 -2.56 12.40 9.07
N PHE A 83 -3.89 12.30 9.00
CA PHE A 83 -4.77 12.78 10.06
C PHE A 83 -4.51 12.06 11.39
N LEU A 84 -4.35 10.73 11.38
CA LEU A 84 -4.01 9.96 12.57
C LEU A 84 -2.64 10.34 13.16
N HIS A 85 -1.62 10.53 12.32
CA HIS A 85 -0.32 11.02 12.78
C HIS A 85 -0.49 12.34 13.53
N GLN A 86 -1.20 13.30 12.94
CA GLN A 86 -1.46 14.61 13.56
C GLN A 86 -2.26 14.50 14.85
N ALA A 87 -3.31 13.67 14.88
CA ALA A 87 -4.14 13.45 16.06
C ALA A 87 -3.34 12.83 17.23
N LEU A 88 -2.29 12.04 16.92
CA LEU A 88 -1.36 11.47 17.89
C LEU A 88 -0.18 12.40 18.22
N GLY A 89 -0.17 13.63 17.70
CA GLY A 89 0.89 14.62 17.93
C GLY A 89 2.18 14.37 17.13
N ASN A 90 2.11 13.58 16.07
CA ASN A 90 3.24 13.23 15.21
C ASN A 90 3.24 14.06 13.92
N VAL A 91 4.42 14.21 13.33
CA VAL A 91 4.56 14.70 11.96
C VAL A 91 4.31 13.54 10.99
N PRO A 92 3.37 13.64 10.03
CA PRO A 92 3.18 12.62 9.02
C PRO A 92 4.44 12.42 8.17
N PRO A 93 4.84 11.17 7.85
CA PRO A 93 5.95 10.91 6.95
C PRO A 93 5.63 11.35 5.52
N ALA A 94 6.67 11.65 4.73
CA ALA A 94 6.50 11.93 3.32
C ALA A 94 6.13 10.64 2.56
N CYS A 95 5.06 10.66 1.78
CA CYS A 95 4.59 9.48 1.06
C CYS A 95 4.91 9.58 -0.43
N THR A 96 5.45 8.50 -0.99
CA THR A 96 5.67 8.30 -2.44
C THR A 96 4.99 7.01 -2.86
N HIS A 97 4.31 7.06 -4.01
CA HIS A 97 3.53 5.94 -4.51
C HIS A 97 4.14 5.36 -5.79
N ALA A 98 4.51 4.09 -5.75
CA ALA A 98 5.00 3.33 -6.88
C ALA A 98 3.84 2.99 -7.85
N PRO A 99 4.07 3.06 -9.17
CA PRO A 99 3.03 2.89 -10.16
C PRO A 99 2.49 1.45 -10.16
N LEU A 100 1.23 1.31 -10.55
CA LEU A 100 0.63 -0.01 -10.72
C LEU A 100 1.12 -0.66 -12.00
N TRP A 101 1.30 -1.98 -11.94
CA TRP A 101 1.57 -2.80 -13.10
C TRP A 101 0.24 -3.27 -13.66
N MET A 102 0.06 -3.18 -14.97
CA MET A 102 -1.18 -3.45 -15.66
C MET A 102 -1.06 -4.76 -16.45
N GLY A 103 -2.11 -5.57 -16.48
CA GLY A 103 -2.22 -6.76 -17.30
C GLY A 103 -2.61 -6.46 -18.75
N PRO A 104 -2.64 -7.48 -19.62
CA PRO A 104 -3.05 -7.35 -21.02
C PRO A 104 -4.51 -6.93 -21.20
N ASP A 105 -5.35 -7.16 -20.19
CA ASP A 105 -6.75 -6.75 -20.14
C ASP A 105 -6.94 -5.30 -19.67
N GLY A 106 -5.85 -4.57 -19.42
CA GLY A 106 -5.88 -3.20 -18.89
C GLY A 106 -6.26 -3.12 -17.41
N ALA A 107 -6.45 -4.25 -16.73
CA ALA A 107 -6.70 -4.29 -15.29
C ALA A 107 -5.38 -4.33 -14.51
N ARG A 108 -5.44 -3.99 -13.21
CA ARG A 108 -4.28 -4.13 -12.32
C ARG A 108 -3.78 -5.58 -12.33
N LEU A 109 -2.47 -5.75 -12.41
CA LEU A 109 -1.80 -7.04 -12.29
C LEU A 109 -2.32 -7.79 -11.06
N SER A 110 -2.75 -9.02 -11.29
CA SER A 110 -3.23 -9.90 -10.22
C SER A 110 -2.80 -11.33 -10.51
N LYS A 111 -2.99 -12.22 -9.52
CA LYS A 111 -2.71 -13.66 -9.66
C LYS A 111 -3.49 -14.32 -10.82
N ARG A 112 -4.56 -13.69 -11.32
CA ARG A 112 -5.38 -14.21 -12.43
C ARG A 112 -4.66 -14.17 -13.77
N HIS A 113 -3.67 -13.31 -13.93
CA HIS A 113 -2.93 -13.13 -15.20
C HIS A 113 -1.78 -14.13 -15.38
N GLY A 114 -1.71 -15.16 -14.55
CA GLY A 114 -0.55 -16.05 -14.49
C GLY A 114 0.49 -15.55 -13.49
N SER A 115 1.12 -16.48 -12.78
CA SER A 115 2.07 -16.15 -11.71
C SER A 115 3.37 -15.58 -12.29
N LEU A 116 3.55 -14.26 -12.22
CA LEU A 116 4.85 -13.59 -12.20
C LEU A 116 5.49 -13.66 -10.79
N SER A 117 5.26 -14.75 -10.05
CA SER A 117 5.95 -14.88 -8.76
C SER A 117 7.45 -14.99 -9.00
N ILE A 118 8.23 -14.39 -8.10
CA ILE A 118 9.70 -14.49 -8.14
C ILE A 118 10.15 -15.96 -8.14
N ALA A 119 9.40 -16.85 -7.49
CA ALA A 119 9.65 -18.29 -7.52
C ALA A 119 9.48 -18.88 -8.93
N ALA A 120 8.37 -18.60 -9.61
CA ALA A 120 8.13 -19.08 -10.97
C ALA A 120 9.15 -18.51 -11.97
N LEU A 121 9.52 -17.24 -11.85
CA LEU A 121 10.57 -16.64 -12.68
C LEU A 121 11.91 -17.33 -12.47
N ARG A 122 12.26 -17.66 -11.23
CA ARG A 122 13.48 -18.41 -10.91
C ARG A 122 13.46 -19.82 -11.52
N GLU A 123 12.33 -20.53 -11.45
CA GLU A 123 12.16 -21.85 -12.08
C GLU A 123 12.31 -21.80 -13.60
N LYS A 124 11.87 -20.70 -14.22
CA LYS A 124 12.10 -20.40 -15.64
C LYS A 124 13.54 -19.99 -15.98
N GLY A 125 14.46 -19.94 -15.00
CA GLY A 125 15.87 -19.62 -15.21
C GLY A 125 16.22 -18.13 -15.15
N TRP A 126 15.29 -17.26 -14.72
CA TRP A 126 15.59 -15.83 -14.55
C TRP A 126 16.53 -15.61 -13.36
N SER A 127 17.60 -14.86 -13.60
CA SER A 127 18.47 -14.37 -12.53
C SER A 127 17.83 -13.18 -11.83
N ALA A 128 18.17 -12.96 -10.56
CA ALA A 128 17.73 -11.78 -9.82
C ALA A 128 18.16 -10.47 -10.53
N ALA A 129 19.35 -10.46 -11.11
CA ALA A 129 19.86 -9.29 -11.83
C ALA A 129 19.05 -8.99 -13.10
N ALA A 130 18.64 -10.03 -13.85
CA ALA A 130 17.80 -9.86 -15.02
C ALA A 130 16.42 -9.28 -14.64
N ILE A 131 15.82 -9.76 -13.54
CA ILE A 131 14.55 -9.20 -13.02
C ILE A 131 14.73 -7.73 -12.65
N TRP A 132 15.82 -7.39 -11.95
CA TRP A 132 16.09 -5.99 -11.58
C TRP A 132 16.31 -5.08 -12.78
N GLY A 133 16.97 -5.55 -13.85
CA GLY A 133 17.10 -4.80 -15.10
C GLY A 133 15.74 -4.37 -15.67
N TRP A 134 14.77 -5.29 -15.70
CA TRP A 134 13.41 -4.99 -16.14
C TRP A 134 12.66 -4.07 -15.17
N VAL A 135 12.77 -4.27 -13.86
CA VAL A 135 12.13 -3.40 -12.86
C VAL A 135 12.69 -1.98 -12.95
N ALA A 136 14.00 -1.84 -13.07
CA ALA A 136 14.69 -0.57 -13.20
C ALA A 136 14.21 0.21 -14.44
N TYR A 137 14.15 -0.48 -15.57
CA TYR A 137 13.66 0.05 -16.83
C TYR A 137 12.19 0.48 -16.72
N ALA A 138 11.33 -0.40 -16.21
CA ALA A 138 9.89 -0.13 -16.07
C ALA A 138 9.60 1.08 -15.17
N LEU A 139 10.38 1.25 -14.09
CA LEU A 139 10.28 2.39 -13.17
C LEU A 139 10.97 3.66 -13.70
N GLY A 140 11.65 3.58 -14.85
CA GLY A 140 12.28 4.71 -15.53
C GLY A 140 13.65 5.10 -14.98
N TYR A 141 14.31 4.27 -14.17
CA TYR A 141 15.62 4.58 -13.58
C TYR A 141 16.80 4.32 -14.53
N VAL A 142 16.58 3.52 -15.57
CA VAL A 142 17.56 3.18 -16.61
C VAL A 142 16.88 3.13 -17.98
N SER A 143 17.66 3.25 -19.06
CA SER A 143 17.17 3.23 -20.43
C SER A 143 17.21 1.84 -21.11
N THR A 144 17.77 0.83 -20.43
CA THR A 144 17.93 -0.53 -20.95
C THR A 144 17.46 -1.57 -19.94
N THR A 145 17.20 -2.79 -20.40
CA THR A 145 16.80 -3.93 -19.56
C THR A 145 17.97 -4.85 -19.20
N GLU A 146 19.19 -4.30 -19.29
CA GLU A 146 20.41 -5.05 -18.95
C GLU A 146 20.37 -5.49 -17.48
N PRO A 147 20.83 -6.72 -17.16
CA PRO A 147 20.86 -7.19 -15.79
C PRO A 147 21.64 -6.23 -14.87
N CYS A 148 21.02 -5.82 -13.77
CA CYS A 148 21.63 -4.93 -12.78
C CYS A 148 21.32 -5.37 -11.36
N VAL A 149 21.95 -4.76 -10.37
CA VAL A 149 21.59 -4.91 -8.96
C VAL A 149 21.05 -3.59 -8.40
N PRO A 150 20.27 -3.62 -7.29
CA PRO A 150 19.71 -2.40 -6.71
C PRO A 150 20.72 -1.28 -6.43
N SER A 151 21.95 -1.63 -6.04
CA SER A 151 22.99 -0.66 -5.77
C SER A 151 23.39 0.17 -7.00
N ASP A 152 23.24 -0.38 -8.20
CA ASP A 152 23.59 0.31 -9.45
C ASP A 152 22.62 1.48 -9.72
N MET A 153 21.41 1.43 -9.15
CA MET A 153 20.36 2.43 -9.36
C MET A 153 20.36 3.56 -8.34
N ILE A 154 21.22 3.53 -7.30
CA ILE A 154 21.16 4.50 -6.20
C ILE A 154 21.27 5.94 -6.73
N SER A 155 22.19 6.20 -7.66
CA SER A 155 22.36 7.53 -8.24
C SER A 155 21.11 8.00 -8.97
N SER A 156 20.51 7.15 -9.82
CA SER A 156 19.28 7.49 -10.53
C SER A 156 18.09 7.65 -9.58
N PHE A 157 17.97 6.79 -8.58
CA PHE A 157 16.90 6.85 -7.57
C PHE A 157 16.91 8.17 -6.79
N LEU A 158 18.10 8.71 -6.50
CA LEU A 158 18.24 10.00 -5.83
C LEU A 158 18.06 11.20 -6.76
N ALA A 159 18.38 11.04 -8.06
CA ALA A 159 18.37 12.13 -9.03
C ALA A 159 16.98 12.46 -9.60
N GLN A 160 16.06 11.51 -9.59
CA GLN A 160 14.74 11.67 -10.22
C GLN A 160 13.64 10.95 -9.43
N PRO A 161 12.39 11.46 -9.47
CA PRO A 161 11.28 10.79 -8.85
C PRO A 161 10.98 9.45 -9.54
N ILE A 162 10.32 8.55 -8.82
CA ILE A 162 9.75 7.35 -9.40
C ILE A 162 8.72 7.72 -10.48
N ARG A 163 8.67 6.94 -11.56
CA ARG A 163 7.61 7.04 -12.56
C ARG A 163 6.22 7.05 -11.91
N SER A 164 5.38 8.01 -12.29
CA SER A 164 4.00 8.12 -11.80
C SER A 164 2.98 7.36 -12.67
N GLN A 165 3.31 7.11 -13.94
CA GLN A 165 2.44 6.45 -14.89
C GLN A 165 2.42 4.93 -14.66
N PRO A 166 1.26 4.25 -14.79
CA PRO A 166 1.19 2.80 -14.74
C PRO A 166 2.16 2.14 -15.72
N VAL A 167 2.67 0.96 -15.35
CA VAL A 167 3.54 0.12 -16.21
C VAL A 167 2.64 -0.82 -16.99
N SER A 168 2.64 -0.71 -18.32
CA SER A 168 1.88 -1.63 -19.18
C SER A 168 2.54 -3.00 -19.25
N HIS A 169 1.74 -4.06 -19.41
CA HIS A 169 2.26 -5.41 -19.65
C HIS A 169 3.21 -5.48 -20.86
N GLU A 170 3.01 -4.63 -21.87
CA GLU A 170 3.83 -4.57 -23.09
C GLU A 170 5.28 -4.15 -22.79
N GLU A 171 5.45 -3.24 -21.83
CA GLU A 171 6.76 -2.70 -21.44
C GLU A 171 7.63 -3.73 -20.72
N VAL A 172 7.03 -4.82 -20.25
CA VAL A 172 7.70 -5.88 -19.49
C VAL A 172 7.36 -7.27 -20.04
N LEU A 173 6.93 -7.34 -21.31
CA LEU A 173 6.48 -8.54 -22.04
C LEU A 173 7.35 -9.79 -21.80
N PRO A 174 8.69 -9.71 -21.83
CA PRO A 174 9.54 -10.89 -21.61
C PRO A 174 9.39 -11.51 -20.22
N LEU A 175 8.98 -10.77 -19.18
CA LEU A 175 8.68 -11.37 -17.88
C LEU A 175 7.47 -12.30 -17.93
N TRP A 176 6.58 -12.12 -18.91
CA TRP A 176 5.34 -12.87 -19.07
C TRP A 176 5.45 -14.12 -19.94
N ALA A 177 6.45 -14.17 -20.83
CA ALA A 177 6.76 -15.34 -21.65
C ALA A 177 7.26 -16.50 -20.79
#